data_AF-A0A9W7DIX6-F1
#
_entry.id   AF-A0A9W7DIX6-F1
#
_cell.length_a   1.000
_cell.length_b   1.000
_cell.length_c   1.000
_cell.angle_alpha   90.00
_cell.angle_beta   90.00
_cell.angle_gamma   90.00
#
_symmetry.space_group_name_H-M   'P 1'
#
loop_
_entity.id
_entity.type
_entity.pdbx_description
1 polymer ?
#
loop_
_entity_poly.entity_id
_entity_poly.type
_entity_poly.pdbx_seq_one_letter_code
_entity_poly.pdbx_strand_id
1 'polypeptide(L)'
;MEKFLKLLQIQDSNSIIEEDIFIAVSSVATAVGRNFEAYMPSFLPFLTNALENTESPVCESAVGLVVDICHSLGDGFIPYCQGFMAILGNSLSNGQMRRELRPLILSCFGDIASSIGQEFIQYLDVVMGICAQAQHLEPEDGSIETEDYILSVKEAVLDTYVGVIAGLHDQPAALAQYQMQIIEFLMTVFSNPVMSSSDPVCRSAVGMLGDLAQIYSDGSLKMVYQQQWITDFIKKTRQNPRFTQSTRDTARWAREQQKLQLQLP
;
A
#
# COMPACT_ATOMS: atom_id res chain seq x y z
N MET A 1 -24.31 -12.71 -7.35
CA MET A 1 -24.07 -12.86 -5.90
C MET A 1 -24.76 -14.07 -5.28
N GLU A 2 -26.08 -14.21 -5.30
CA GLU A 2 -26.75 -15.36 -4.64
C GLU A 2 -26.21 -16.75 -5.04
N LYS A 3 -25.89 -16.96 -6.31
CA LYS A 3 -25.29 -18.23 -6.79
C LYS A 3 -23.90 -18.46 -6.20
N PHE A 4 -23.07 -17.42 -6.07
CA PHE A 4 -21.73 -17.52 -5.48
C PHE A 4 -21.82 -17.83 -3.98
N LEU A 5 -22.72 -17.17 -3.25
CA LEU A 5 -22.95 -17.47 -1.83
C LEU A 5 -23.39 -18.93 -1.62
N LYS A 6 -24.28 -19.45 -2.49
CA LYS A 6 -24.68 -20.86 -2.44
C LYS A 6 -23.50 -21.80 -2.70
N LEU A 7 -22.63 -21.49 -3.66
CA LEU A 7 -21.45 -22.30 -3.95
C LEU A 7 -20.48 -22.32 -2.75
N LEU A 8 -20.27 -21.17 -2.10
CA LEU A 8 -19.44 -21.08 -0.89
C LEU A 8 -20.02 -21.83 0.32
N GLN A 9 -21.36 -21.99 0.38
CA GLN A 9 -22.02 -22.74 1.45
C GLN A 9 -21.94 -24.27 1.27
N ILE A 10 -21.95 -24.74 0.03
CA ILE A 10 -22.01 -26.19 -0.28
C ILE A 10 -20.65 -26.81 -0.56
N GLN A 11 -19.58 -26.02 -0.60
CA GLN A 11 -18.24 -26.53 -0.88
C GLN A 11 -17.68 -27.34 0.29
N ASP A 12 -17.01 -28.44 -0.03
CA ASP A 12 -16.23 -29.21 0.94
C ASP A 12 -14.93 -28.47 1.28
N SER A 13 -14.33 -28.78 2.43
CA SER A 13 -13.09 -28.15 2.91
C SER A 13 -11.86 -28.34 2.01
N ASN A 14 -11.92 -29.25 1.03
CA ASN A 14 -10.87 -29.49 0.03
C ASN A 14 -11.21 -28.90 -1.36
N SER A 15 -12.25 -28.07 -1.45
CA SER A 15 -12.70 -27.49 -2.71
C SER A 15 -11.72 -26.44 -3.22
N ILE A 16 -11.35 -26.54 -4.51
CA ILE A 16 -10.42 -25.63 -5.19
C ILE A 16 -11.15 -24.41 -5.78
N ILE A 17 -12.49 -24.38 -5.71
CA ILE A 17 -13.30 -23.35 -6.38
C ILE A 17 -13.39 -22.03 -5.61
N GLU A 18 -12.98 -22.00 -4.34
CA GLU A 18 -13.15 -20.82 -3.48
C GLU A 18 -12.41 -19.60 -4.05
N GLU A 19 -11.19 -19.81 -4.54
CA GLU A 19 -10.38 -18.79 -5.20
C GLU A 19 -11.10 -18.23 -6.45
N ASP A 20 -11.59 -19.09 -7.33
CA ASP A 20 -12.34 -18.70 -8.53
C ASP A 20 -13.61 -17.90 -8.18
N ILE A 21 -14.29 -18.29 -7.09
CA ILE A 21 -15.45 -17.56 -6.60
C ILE A 21 -15.03 -16.17 -6.11
N PHE A 22 -13.92 -16.05 -5.38
CA PHE A 22 -13.44 -14.77 -4.86
C PHE A 22 -13.07 -13.82 -6.00
N ILE A 23 -12.40 -14.31 -7.04
CA ILE A 23 -12.09 -13.54 -8.25
C ILE A 23 -13.38 -13.07 -8.95
N ALA A 24 -14.37 -13.94 -9.06
CA ALA A 24 -15.66 -13.58 -9.65
C ALA A 24 -16.43 -12.56 -8.80
N VAL A 25 -16.37 -12.68 -7.47
CA VAL A 25 -16.98 -11.73 -6.53
C VAL A 25 -16.28 -10.37 -6.59
N SER A 26 -14.95 -10.33 -6.70
CA SER A 26 -14.16 -9.10 -6.94
C SER A 26 -14.65 -8.39 -8.20
N SER A 27 -14.77 -9.14 -9.31
CA SER A 27 -15.28 -8.58 -10.57
C SER A 27 -16.70 -8.00 -10.43
N VAL A 28 -17.56 -8.65 -9.64
CA VAL A 28 -18.90 -8.14 -9.34
C VAL A 28 -18.85 -6.88 -8.48
N ALA A 29 -18.04 -6.85 -7.41
CA ALA A 29 -17.88 -5.69 -6.54
C ALA A 29 -17.45 -4.46 -7.35
N THR A 30 -16.42 -4.60 -8.17
CA THR A 30 -15.92 -3.55 -9.07
C THR A 30 -16.99 -3.09 -10.08
N ALA A 31 -17.78 -4.02 -10.63
CA ALA A 31 -18.80 -3.68 -11.62
C ALA A 31 -20.02 -2.94 -11.03
N VAL A 32 -20.41 -3.26 -9.79
CA VAL A 32 -21.60 -2.66 -9.15
C VAL A 32 -21.27 -1.51 -8.21
N GLY A 33 -19.98 -1.33 -7.86
CA GLY A 33 -19.48 -0.29 -6.98
C GLY A 33 -20.15 -0.31 -5.61
N ARG A 34 -20.58 0.86 -5.13
CA ARG A 34 -21.25 1.03 -3.83
C ARG A 34 -22.46 0.12 -3.62
N ASN A 35 -23.15 -0.31 -4.67
CA ASN A 35 -24.28 -1.24 -4.55
C ASN A 35 -23.87 -2.64 -4.02
N PHE A 36 -22.58 -2.94 -3.98
CA PHE A 36 -22.08 -4.19 -3.40
C PHE A 36 -22.30 -4.27 -1.89
N GLU A 37 -22.44 -3.13 -1.21
CA GLU A 37 -22.69 -3.04 0.24
C GLU A 37 -23.90 -3.90 0.68
N ALA A 38 -24.93 -4.01 -0.16
CA ALA A 38 -26.10 -4.86 0.08
C ALA A 38 -25.76 -6.35 0.28
N TYR A 39 -24.64 -6.82 -0.25
CA TYR A 39 -24.19 -8.21 -0.14
C TYR A 39 -23.19 -8.43 1.00
N MET A 40 -22.60 -7.37 1.56
CA MET A 40 -21.56 -7.45 2.59
C MET A 40 -21.99 -8.27 3.81
N PRO A 41 -23.20 -8.09 4.41
CA PRO A 41 -23.60 -8.87 5.59
C PRO A 41 -23.60 -10.38 5.36
N SER A 42 -23.97 -10.82 4.15
CA SER A 42 -23.99 -12.25 3.80
C SER A 42 -22.63 -12.78 3.34
N PHE A 43 -21.78 -11.92 2.78
CA PHE A 43 -20.48 -12.32 2.25
C PHE A 43 -19.37 -12.28 3.31
N LEU A 44 -19.47 -11.38 4.29
CA LEU A 44 -18.44 -11.12 5.29
C LEU A 44 -17.92 -12.38 6.00
N PRO A 45 -18.76 -13.35 6.44
CA PRO A 45 -18.26 -14.54 7.13
C PRO A 45 -17.32 -15.41 6.28
N PHE A 46 -17.56 -15.47 4.96
CA PHE A 46 -16.70 -16.22 4.04
C PHE A 46 -15.36 -15.52 3.85
N LEU A 47 -15.41 -14.20 3.66
CA LEU A 47 -14.21 -13.40 3.47
C LEU A 47 -13.32 -13.39 4.72
N THR A 48 -13.89 -13.21 5.92
CA THR A 48 -13.12 -13.23 7.17
C THR A 48 -12.52 -14.60 7.45
N ASN A 49 -13.25 -15.69 7.21
CA ASN A 49 -12.72 -17.04 7.36
C ASN A 49 -11.54 -17.33 6.43
N ALA A 50 -11.60 -16.85 5.18
CA ALA A 50 -10.49 -16.99 4.23
C ALA A 50 -9.26 -16.17 4.65
N LEU A 51 -9.45 -14.95 5.18
CA LEU A 51 -8.36 -14.09 5.67
C LEU A 51 -7.67 -14.64 6.92
N GLU A 52 -8.41 -15.34 7.78
CA GLU A 52 -7.85 -15.97 8.99
C GLU A 52 -7.04 -17.23 8.66
N ASN A 53 -7.28 -17.86 7.50
CA ASN A 53 -6.56 -19.05 7.06
C ASN A 53 -5.26 -18.71 6.30
N THR A 54 -4.27 -18.16 7.02
CA THR A 54 -3.01 -17.64 6.44
C THR A 54 -2.08 -18.69 5.83
N GLU A 55 -2.39 -19.98 6.00
CA GLU A 55 -1.66 -21.08 5.34
C GLU A 55 -2.23 -21.38 3.95
N SER A 56 -3.48 -21.00 3.68
CA SER A 56 -4.17 -21.26 2.42
C SER A 56 -3.78 -20.25 1.34
N PRO A 57 -3.55 -20.68 0.09
CA PRO A 57 -3.43 -19.79 -1.06
C PRO A 57 -4.63 -18.86 -1.29
N VAL A 58 -5.82 -19.31 -0.90
CA VAL A 58 -7.05 -18.50 -0.99
C VAL A 58 -6.93 -17.19 -0.19
N CYS A 59 -6.10 -17.16 0.86
CA CYS A 59 -5.86 -15.96 1.65
C CYS A 59 -5.28 -14.80 0.81
N GLU A 60 -4.49 -15.07 -0.24
CA GLU A 60 -3.98 -14.03 -1.13
C GLU A 60 -5.13 -13.36 -1.90
N SER A 61 -5.98 -14.18 -2.51
CA SER A 61 -7.18 -13.73 -3.23
C SER A 61 -8.18 -13.05 -2.30
N ALA A 62 -8.24 -13.45 -1.04
CA ALA A 62 -9.03 -12.77 -0.01
C ALA A 62 -8.51 -11.36 0.30
N VAL A 63 -7.19 -11.19 0.45
CA VAL A 63 -6.57 -9.87 0.66
C VAL A 63 -6.82 -8.96 -0.54
N GLY A 64 -6.63 -9.46 -1.77
CA GLY A 64 -6.95 -8.71 -3.00
C GLY A 64 -8.43 -8.31 -3.08
N LEU A 65 -9.34 -9.21 -2.70
CA LEU A 65 -10.77 -8.92 -2.67
C LEU A 65 -11.14 -7.84 -1.62
N VAL A 66 -10.44 -7.78 -0.49
CA VAL A 66 -10.61 -6.67 0.48
C VAL A 66 -10.28 -5.33 -0.18
N VAL A 67 -9.20 -5.25 -0.95
CA VAL A 67 -8.81 -4.05 -1.70
C VAL A 67 -9.88 -3.65 -2.71
N ASP A 68 -10.35 -4.59 -3.52
CA ASP A 68 -11.40 -4.32 -4.52
C ASP A 68 -12.71 -3.85 -3.88
N ILE A 69 -13.12 -4.46 -2.77
CA ILE A 69 -14.29 -4.04 -1.99
C ILE A 69 -14.04 -2.65 -1.41
N CYS A 70 -12.88 -2.39 -0.82
CA CYS A 70 -12.54 -1.08 -0.26
C CYS A 70 -12.65 0.03 -1.30
N HIS A 71 -12.05 -0.15 -2.48
CA HIS A 71 -12.16 0.80 -3.59
C HIS A 71 -13.59 0.94 -4.12
N SER A 72 -14.34 -0.16 -4.21
CA SER A 72 -15.71 -0.17 -4.75
C SER A 72 -16.71 0.55 -3.84
N LEU A 73 -16.56 0.40 -2.52
CA LEU A 73 -17.48 0.97 -1.53
C LEU A 73 -17.09 2.39 -1.12
N GLY A 74 -15.78 2.74 -1.13
CA GLY A 74 -15.29 3.98 -0.54
C GLY A 74 -15.73 4.10 0.92
N ASP A 75 -16.40 5.19 1.29
CA ASP A 75 -16.92 5.42 2.65
C ASP A 75 -17.80 4.27 3.18
N GLY A 76 -18.50 3.54 2.31
CA GLY A 76 -19.31 2.37 2.70
C GLY A 76 -18.48 1.22 3.28
N PHE A 77 -17.15 1.24 3.12
CA PHE A 77 -16.23 0.27 3.72
C PHE A 77 -15.96 0.53 5.20
N ILE A 78 -16.12 1.76 5.69
CA ILE A 78 -15.77 2.19 7.06
C ILE A 78 -16.36 1.27 8.14
N PRO A 79 -17.65 0.84 8.09
CA PRO A 79 -18.22 -0.04 9.10
C PRO A 79 -17.53 -1.41 9.24
N TYR A 80 -16.82 -1.85 8.20
CA TYR A 80 -16.13 -3.14 8.14
C TYR A 80 -14.62 -3.00 8.40
N CYS A 81 -14.07 -1.80 8.24
CA CYS A 81 -12.64 -1.52 8.27
C CYS A 81 -11.98 -2.02 9.56
N GLN A 82 -12.57 -1.77 10.73
CA GLN A 82 -11.99 -2.20 12.01
C GLN A 82 -11.77 -3.72 12.07
N GLY A 83 -12.73 -4.50 11.57
CA GLY A 83 -12.63 -5.96 11.53
C GLY A 83 -11.51 -6.43 10.61
N PHE A 84 -11.44 -5.86 9.40
CA PHE A 84 -10.37 -6.20 8.46
C PHE A 84 -8.98 -5.79 8.96
N MET A 85 -8.83 -4.58 9.52
CA MET A 85 -7.55 -4.12 10.08
C MET A 85 -7.09 -5.01 11.23
N ALA A 86 -8.02 -5.48 12.08
CA ALA A 86 -7.70 -6.42 13.16
C ALA A 86 -7.22 -7.78 12.62
N ILE A 87 -7.92 -8.36 11.64
CA ILE A 87 -7.54 -9.65 11.04
C ILE A 87 -6.16 -9.52 10.36
N LEU A 88 -6.00 -8.52 9.48
CA LEU A 88 -4.75 -8.30 8.72
C LEU A 88 -3.56 -8.02 9.64
N GLY A 89 -3.74 -7.19 10.68
CA GLY A 89 -2.70 -6.91 11.68
C GLY A 89 -2.31 -8.13 12.51
N ASN A 90 -3.28 -8.94 12.93
CA ASN A 90 -3.02 -10.19 13.65
C ASN A 90 -2.29 -11.21 12.77
N SER A 91 -2.66 -11.31 11.49
CA SER A 91 -1.99 -12.20 10.54
C SER A 91 -0.49 -11.92 10.50
N LEU A 92 -0.05 -10.66 10.47
CA LEU A 92 1.38 -10.28 10.45
C LEU A 92 2.19 -10.76 11.66
N SER A 93 1.52 -11.04 12.78
CA SER A 93 2.15 -11.60 13.98
C SER A 93 2.17 -13.14 14.00
N ASN A 94 1.50 -13.81 13.04
CA ASN A 94 1.45 -15.26 12.94
C ASN A 94 2.74 -15.82 12.31
N GLY A 95 3.51 -16.60 13.08
CA GLY A 95 4.74 -17.24 12.61
C GLY A 95 4.53 -18.37 11.59
N GLN A 96 3.29 -18.82 11.38
CA GLN A 96 2.93 -19.83 10.36
C GLN A 96 2.40 -19.21 9.06
N MET A 97 2.29 -17.88 8.98
CA MET A 97 1.85 -17.20 7.77
C MET A 97 2.82 -17.50 6.62
N ARG A 98 2.26 -17.78 5.45
CA ARG A 98 3.01 -17.77 4.19
C ARG A 98 3.68 -16.41 3.97
N ARG A 99 4.99 -16.40 3.73
CA ARG A 99 5.76 -15.15 3.58
C ARG A 99 5.21 -14.22 2.49
N GLU A 100 4.62 -14.77 1.43
CA GLU A 100 4.05 -14.00 0.31
C GLU A 100 2.87 -13.10 0.74
N LEU A 101 2.19 -13.43 1.84
CA LEU A 101 1.08 -12.62 2.35
C LEU A 101 1.55 -11.31 2.98
N ARG A 102 2.79 -11.22 3.50
CA ARG A 102 3.26 -10.00 4.16
C ARG A 102 3.29 -8.79 3.21
N PRO A 103 3.92 -8.86 2.02
CA PRO A 103 3.81 -7.78 1.04
C PRO A 103 2.36 -7.43 0.68
N LEU A 104 1.50 -8.42 0.46
CA LEU A 104 0.10 -8.19 0.09
C LEU A 104 -0.68 -7.43 1.17
N ILE A 105 -0.51 -7.82 2.44
CA ILE A 105 -1.15 -7.15 3.57
C ILE A 105 -0.63 -5.71 3.73
N LEU A 106 0.68 -5.49 3.54
CA LEU A 106 1.26 -4.16 3.59
C LEU A 106 0.63 -3.24 2.53
N SER A 107 0.67 -3.62 1.25
CA SER A 107 0.07 -2.82 0.17
C SER A 107 -1.43 -2.59 0.42
N CYS A 108 -2.15 -3.59 0.92
CA CYS A 108 -3.57 -3.47 1.29
C CYS A 108 -3.83 -2.36 2.32
N PHE A 109 -2.93 -2.15 3.29
CA PHE A 109 -3.07 -1.01 4.23
C PHE A 109 -3.01 0.34 3.50
N GLY A 110 -2.17 0.47 2.47
CA GLY A 110 -2.11 1.66 1.61
C GLY A 110 -3.41 1.89 0.87
N ASP A 111 -3.96 0.85 0.23
CA ASP A 111 -5.23 0.92 -0.49
C ASP A 111 -6.37 1.36 0.43
N ILE A 112 -6.44 0.77 1.64
CA ILE A 112 -7.42 1.14 2.66
C ILE A 112 -7.24 2.60 3.07
N ALA A 113 -6.02 3.03 3.38
CA ALA A 113 -5.74 4.40 3.79
C ALA A 113 -6.18 5.42 2.73
N SER A 114 -5.86 5.15 1.46
CA SER A 114 -6.24 6.02 0.34
C SER A 114 -7.75 6.10 0.12
N SER A 115 -8.48 5.05 0.47
CA SER A 115 -9.93 4.94 0.27
C SER A 115 -10.75 5.61 1.38
N ILE A 116 -10.33 5.47 2.65
CA ILE A 116 -11.10 5.96 3.80
C ILE A 116 -10.59 7.29 4.36
N GLY A 117 -9.45 7.77 3.86
CA GLY A 117 -8.86 9.06 4.19
C GLY A 117 -8.63 9.25 5.69
N GLN A 118 -9.20 10.33 6.26
CA GLN A 118 -9.02 10.69 7.67
C GLN A 118 -9.43 9.61 8.67
N GLU A 119 -10.36 8.71 8.30
CA GLU A 119 -10.78 7.60 9.18
C GLU A 119 -9.63 6.61 9.42
N PHE A 120 -8.59 6.64 8.59
CA PHE A 120 -7.40 5.81 8.76
C PHE A 120 -6.51 6.26 9.93
N ILE A 121 -6.67 7.48 10.45
CA ILE A 121 -5.82 8.02 11.53
C ILE A 121 -5.81 7.09 12.77
N GLN A 122 -6.92 6.42 13.06
CA GLN A 122 -7.02 5.48 14.19
C GLN A 122 -6.13 4.23 14.06
N TYR A 123 -5.70 3.89 12.83
CA TYR A 123 -4.81 2.76 12.54
C TYR A 123 -3.38 3.19 12.21
N LEU A 124 -3.15 4.49 12.00
CA LEU A 124 -1.91 5.05 11.48
C LEU A 124 -0.70 4.64 12.32
N ASP A 125 -0.78 4.79 13.65
CA ASP A 125 0.33 4.44 14.56
C ASP A 125 0.78 2.98 14.41
N VAL A 126 -0.19 2.06 14.33
CA VAL A 126 0.07 0.62 14.21
C VAL A 126 0.69 0.32 12.84
N VAL A 127 0.09 0.82 11.76
CA VAL A 127 0.56 0.56 10.39
C VAL A 127 1.95 1.15 10.17
N MET A 128 2.19 2.38 10.63
CA MET A 128 3.52 3.00 10.51
C MET A 128 4.57 2.26 11.33
N GLY A 129 4.22 1.70 12.50
CA GLY A 129 5.10 0.83 13.27
C GLY A 129 5.47 -0.46 12.54
N ILE A 130 4.50 -1.07 11.84
CA ILE A 130 4.73 -2.25 11.00
C ILE A 130 5.66 -1.90 9.82
N CYS A 131 5.39 -0.80 9.10
CA CYS A 131 6.22 -0.34 7.99
C CYS A 131 7.65 0.01 8.45
N ALA A 132 7.80 0.58 9.64
CA ALA A 132 9.11 0.87 10.23
C ALA A 132 9.93 -0.41 10.46
N GLN A 133 9.30 -1.52 10.83
CA GLN A 133 10.01 -2.80 10.94
C GLN A 133 10.32 -3.37 9.55
N ALA A 134 9.33 -3.38 8.66
CA ALA A 134 9.44 -3.95 7.32
C ALA A 134 10.51 -3.27 6.45
N GLN A 135 10.65 -1.94 6.52
CA GLN A 135 11.61 -1.20 5.71
C GLN A 135 13.08 -1.48 6.07
N HIS A 136 13.33 -1.94 7.30
CA HIS A 136 14.66 -2.30 7.80
C HIS A 136 14.91 -3.81 7.74
N LEU A 137 14.02 -4.60 7.14
CA LEU A 137 14.29 -6.00 6.88
C LEU A 137 15.44 -6.14 5.87
N GLU A 138 16.38 -6.99 6.23
CA GLU A 138 17.54 -7.33 5.41
C GLU A 138 17.50 -8.83 5.08
N PRO A 139 18.09 -9.26 3.95
CA PRO A 139 18.14 -10.66 3.58
C PRO A 139 18.82 -11.51 4.67
N GLU A 140 18.19 -12.62 5.05
CA GLU A 140 18.76 -13.58 6.02
C GLU A 140 19.93 -14.37 5.41
N ASP A 141 19.95 -14.52 4.09
CA ASP A 141 21.01 -15.12 3.31
C ASP A 141 21.20 -14.37 1.98
N GLY A 142 22.26 -14.72 1.24
CA GLY A 142 22.55 -14.17 -0.08
C GLY A 142 21.86 -14.91 -1.23
N SER A 143 20.74 -15.59 -0.98
CA SER A 143 19.98 -16.24 -2.06
C SER A 143 19.14 -15.22 -2.81
N ILE A 144 19.02 -15.42 -4.13
CA ILE A 144 18.21 -14.54 -5.00
C ILE A 144 16.75 -14.53 -4.53
N GLU A 145 16.24 -15.67 -4.07
CA GLU A 145 14.87 -15.79 -3.57
C GLU A 145 14.60 -14.92 -2.33
N THR A 146 15.53 -14.92 -1.37
CA THR A 146 15.44 -14.06 -0.19
C THR A 146 15.58 -12.58 -0.57
N GLU A 147 16.49 -12.25 -1.48
CA GLU A 147 16.65 -10.87 -1.97
C GLU A 147 15.39 -10.35 -2.68
N ASP A 148 14.80 -11.15 -3.58
CA ASP A 148 13.56 -10.81 -4.30
C ASP A 148 12.38 -10.66 -3.33
N TYR A 149 12.29 -11.52 -2.32
CA TYR A 149 11.29 -11.38 -1.27
C TYR A 149 11.45 -10.07 -0.49
N ILE A 150 12.65 -9.74 -0.02
CA ILE A 150 12.91 -8.47 0.69
C ILE A 150 12.59 -7.26 -0.18
N LEU A 151 12.89 -7.33 -1.49
CA LEU A 151 12.51 -6.29 -2.44
C LEU A 151 10.99 -6.14 -2.52
N SER A 152 10.24 -7.23 -2.63
CA SER A 152 8.76 -7.20 -2.64
C SER A 152 8.17 -6.57 -1.37
N VAL A 153 8.78 -6.84 -0.21
CA VAL A 153 8.37 -6.22 1.06
C VAL A 153 8.65 -4.72 1.04
N LYS A 154 9.82 -4.31 0.55
CA LYS A 154 10.17 -2.88 0.43
C LYS A 154 9.27 -2.17 -0.59
N GLU A 155 8.91 -2.80 -1.71
CA GLU A 155 7.91 -2.25 -2.64
C GLU A 155 6.54 -2.10 -1.98
N ALA A 156 6.09 -3.07 -1.20
CA ALA A 156 4.82 -2.97 -0.47
C ALA A 156 4.82 -1.87 0.61
N VAL A 157 5.97 -1.64 1.27
CA VAL A 157 6.13 -0.47 2.17
C VAL A 157 5.96 0.83 1.40
N LEU A 158 6.52 0.93 0.19
CA LEU A 158 6.34 2.10 -0.67
C LEU A 158 4.87 2.31 -1.00
N ASP A 159 4.16 1.26 -1.43
CA ASP A 159 2.73 1.33 -1.73
C ASP A 159 1.92 1.77 -0.51
N THR A 160 2.25 1.25 0.67
CA THR A 160 1.62 1.64 1.93
C THR A 160 1.78 3.14 2.17
N TYR A 161 3.01 3.67 2.06
CA TYR A 161 3.25 5.10 2.28
C TYR A 161 2.59 5.98 1.22
N VAL A 162 2.54 5.55 -0.05
CA VAL A 162 1.79 6.25 -1.10
C VAL A 162 0.32 6.37 -0.70
N GLY A 163 -0.30 5.26 -0.31
CA GLY A 163 -1.71 5.24 0.08
C GLY A 163 -2.00 6.07 1.32
N VAL A 164 -1.13 6.01 2.33
CA VAL A 164 -1.23 6.81 3.56
C VAL A 164 -1.11 8.32 3.27
N ILE A 165 -0.12 8.73 2.47
CA ILE A 165 0.05 10.13 2.10
C ILE A 165 -1.14 10.62 1.27
N ALA A 166 -1.64 9.82 0.32
CA ALA A 166 -2.80 10.17 -0.48
C ALA A 166 -4.06 10.33 0.37
N GLY A 167 -4.34 9.38 1.27
CA GLY A 167 -5.51 9.41 2.14
C GLY A 167 -5.47 10.52 3.20
N LEU A 168 -4.28 10.89 3.66
CA LEU A 168 -4.07 11.89 4.71
C LEU A 168 -3.46 13.20 4.17
N HIS A 169 -3.59 13.47 2.87
CA HIS A 169 -3.06 14.68 2.23
C HIS A 169 -3.51 15.96 2.97
N ASP A 170 -4.78 16.02 3.38
CA ASP A 170 -5.37 17.16 4.09
C ASP A 170 -5.17 17.12 5.62
N GLN A 171 -4.37 16.16 6.12
CA GLN A 171 -4.12 15.92 7.55
C GLN A 171 -2.62 15.96 7.89
N PRO A 172 -1.89 17.07 7.58
CA PRO A 172 -0.44 17.17 7.76
C PRO A 172 0.01 16.93 9.21
N ALA A 173 -0.82 17.30 10.19
CA ALA A 173 -0.51 17.10 11.61
C ALA A 173 -0.39 15.60 11.99
N ALA A 174 -1.22 14.74 11.39
CA ALA A 174 -1.17 13.30 11.65
C ALA A 174 0.09 12.66 11.05
N LEU A 175 0.53 13.15 9.89
CA LEU A 175 1.72 12.65 9.17
C LEU A 175 3.04 13.18 9.76
N ALA A 176 3.02 14.26 10.54
CA ALA A 176 4.21 14.99 10.95
C ALA A 176 5.25 14.12 11.69
N GLN A 177 4.80 13.22 12.57
CA GLN A 177 5.69 12.35 13.34
C GLN A 177 6.40 11.27 12.51
N TYR A 178 5.91 10.99 11.29
CA TYR A 178 6.45 9.94 10.41
C TYR A 178 7.30 10.48 9.25
N GLN A 179 7.45 11.80 9.13
CA GLN A 179 8.20 12.41 8.04
C GLN A 179 9.62 11.83 7.90
N MET A 180 10.35 11.71 9.01
CA MET A 180 11.72 11.19 8.97
C MET A 180 11.77 9.74 8.52
N GLN A 181 10.85 8.89 9.00
CA GLN A 181 10.74 7.48 8.60
C GLN A 181 10.51 7.35 7.09
N ILE A 182 9.60 8.16 6.52
CA ILE A 182 9.28 8.14 5.08
C ILE A 182 10.48 8.65 4.26
N ILE A 183 11.12 9.74 4.69
CA ILE A 183 12.28 10.32 3.99
C ILE A 183 13.48 9.36 4.00
N GLU A 184 13.74 8.70 5.12
CA GLU A 184 14.77 7.66 5.24
C GLU A 184 14.49 6.52 4.26
N PHE A 185 13.25 6.06 4.18
CA PHE A 185 12.87 5.02 3.23
C PHE A 185 13.07 5.45 1.77
N LEU A 186 12.68 6.67 1.40
CA LEU A 186 12.92 7.20 0.05
C LEU A 186 14.42 7.29 -0.29
N MET A 187 15.27 7.56 0.69
CA MET A 187 16.73 7.51 0.54
C MET A 187 17.24 6.08 0.31
N THR A 188 16.64 5.08 0.99
CA THR A 188 16.90 3.65 0.74
C THR A 188 16.50 3.24 -0.68
N VAL A 189 15.33 3.66 -1.16
CA VAL A 189 14.88 3.43 -2.54
C VAL A 189 15.88 4.03 -3.54
N PHE A 190 16.34 5.26 -3.31
CA PHE A 190 17.34 5.91 -4.15
C PHE A 190 18.68 5.17 -4.18
N SER A 191 19.12 4.69 -3.02
CA SER A 191 20.43 4.06 -2.84
C SER A 191 20.47 2.60 -3.31
N ASN A 192 19.32 1.92 -3.34
CA ASN A 192 19.21 0.56 -3.84
C ASN A 192 19.21 0.52 -5.39
N PRO A 193 20.18 -0.15 -6.04
CA PRO A 193 20.28 -0.18 -7.50
C PRO A 193 19.10 -0.85 -8.21
N VAL A 194 18.49 -1.87 -7.60
CA VAL A 194 17.35 -2.60 -8.16
C VAL A 194 16.11 -1.71 -8.12
N MET A 195 15.79 -1.16 -6.94
CA MET A 195 14.63 -0.28 -6.75
C MET A 195 14.75 1.02 -7.56
N SER A 196 15.91 1.69 -7.52
CA SER A 196 16.14 2.94 -8.28
C SER A 196 16.26 2.75 -9.80
N SER A 197 16.12 1.52 -10.29
CA SER A 197 16.03 1.17 -11.70
C SER A 197 14.63 0.72 -12.13
N SER A 198 13.69 0.56 -11.20
CA SER A 198 12.30 0.19 -11.47
C SER A 198 11.45 1.43 -11.78
N ASP A 199 10.80 1.45 -12.96
CA ASP A 199 9.94 2.56 -13.40
C ASP A 199 8.77 2.85 -12.44
N PRO A 200 7.93 1.87 -12.04
CA PRO A 200 6.82 2.12 -11.12
C PRO A 200 7.32 2.59 -9.74
N VAL A 201 8.36 1.96 -9.20
CA VAL A 201 8.95 2.34 -7.90
C VAL A 201 9.47 3.77 -7.94
N CYS A 202 10.24 4.13 -8.97
CA CYS A 202 10.75 5.49 -9.11
C CYS A 202 9.63 6.51 -9.31
N ARG A 203 8.55 6.18 -10.03
CA ARG A 203 7.38 7.06 -10.19
C ARG A 203 6.70 7.31 -8.85
N SER A 204 6.41 6.27 -8.08
CA SER A 204 5.80 6.39 -6.75
C SER A 204 6.69 7.19 -5.79
N ALA A 205 7.98 6.87 -5.73
CA ALA A 205 8.93 7.54 -4.83
C ALA A 205 9.10 9.04 -5.14
N VAL A 206 9.25 9.43 -6.42
CA VAL A 206 9.33 10.85 -6.77
C VAL A 206 7.97 11.56 -6.67
N GLY A 207 6.87 10.84 -6.87
CA GLY A 207 5.52 11.33 -6.60
C GLY A 207 5.37 11.73 -5.14
N MET A 208 5.71 10.83 -4.22
CA MET A 208 5.70 11.11 -2.78
C MET A 208 6.61 12.30 -2.39
N LEU A 209 7.79 12.43 -3.01
CA LEU A 209 8.63 13.60 -2.81
C LEU A 209 7.95 14.91 -3.26
N GLY A 210 7.08 14.88 -4.27
CA GLY A 210 6.28 16.04 -4.65
C GLY A 210 5.12 16.26 -3.68
N ASP A 211 4.40 15.20 -3.29
CA ASP A 211 3.25 15.27 -2.39
C ASP A 211 3.66 15.82 -1.01
N LEU A 212 4.77 15.33 -0.43
CA LEU A 212 5.30 15.83 0.84
C LEU A 212 5.67 17.32 0.77
N ALA A 213 6.22 17.79 -0.35
CA ALA A 213 6.53 19.21 -0.52
C ALA A 213 5.25 20.06 -0.58
N GLN A 214 4.20 19.54 -1.22
CA GLN A 214 2.91 20.23 -1.32
C GLN A 214 2.17 20.27 0.04
N ILE A 215 2.15 19.14 0.76
CA ILE A 215 1.52 19.00 2.08
C ILE A 215 2.18 19.95 3.09
N TYR A 216 3.52 20.01 3.11
CA TYR A 216 4.29 20.83 4.05
C TYR A 216 4.79 22.14 3.44
N SER A 217 3.87 22.94 2.95
CA SER A 217 4.15 24.26 2.34
C SER A 217 4.53 25.37 3.33
N ASP A 218 4.74 25.03 4.61
CA ASP A 218 5.16 25.94 5.69
C ASP A 218 6.69 26.08 5.80
N GLY A 219 7.46 25.34 5.01
CA GLY A 219 8.91 25.36 4.99
C GLY A 219 9.56 24.37 5.96
N SER A 220 8.79 23.60 6.73
CA SER A 220 9.29 22.62 7.69
C SER A 220 10.23 21.58 7.05
N LEU A 221 9.98 21.19 5.81
CA LEU A 221 10.83 20.24 5.07
C LEU A 221 11.98 20.90 4.28
N LYS A 222 12.16 22.23 4.32
CA LYS A 222 13.15 22.93 3.48
C LYS A 222 14.57 22.37 3.63
N MET A 223 15.02 22.09 4.86
CA MET A 223 16.34 21.48 5.11
C MET A 223 16.47 20.07 4.52
N VAL A 224 15.39 19.30 4.52
CA VAL A 224 15.34 17.98 3.88
C VAL A 224 15.51 18.14 2.37
N TYR A 225 14.73 19.02 1.73
CA TYR A 225 14.78 19.24 0.28
C TYR A 225 16.08 19.88 -0.24
N GLN A 226 16.92 20.43 0.64
CA GLN A 226 18.28 20.90 0.33
C GLN A 226 19.27 19.75 0.14
N GLN A 227 18.97 18.55 0.63
CA GLN A 227 19.86 17.40 0.49
C GLN A 227 20.04 17.02 -0.99
N GLN A 228 21.29 16.79 -1.37
CA GLN A 228 21.65 16.58 -2.78
C GLN A 228 20.99 15.34 -3.38
N TRP A 229 20.84 14.26 -2.59
CA TRP A 229 20.26 13.01 -3.06
C TRP A 229 18.82 13.17 -3.58
N ILE A 230 18.02 14.09 -3.01
CA ILE A 230 16.65 14.36 -3.49
C ILE A 230 16.69 14.96 -4.89
N THR A 231 17.56 15.96 -5.09
CA THR A 231 17.76 16.57 -6.42
C THR A 231 18.24 15.53 -7.43
N ASP A 232 19.18 14.67 -7.02
CA ASP A 232 19.77 13.66 -7.89
C ASP A 232 18.78 12.55 -8.22
N PHE A 233 17.98 12.10 -7.25
CA PHE A 233 16.93 11.10 -7.48
C PHE A 233 15.91 11.61 -8.50
N ILE A 234 15.36 12.80 -8.28
CA ILE A 234 14.38 13.40 -9.18
C ILE A 234 14.95 13.59 -10.59
N LYS A 235 16.20 14.07 -10.71
CA LYS A 235 16.87 14.23 -12.01
C LYS A 235 17.13 12.90 -12.70
N LYS A 236 17.66 11.90 -11.99
CA LYS A 236 17.94 10.55 -12.51
C LYS A 236 16.65 9.95 -13.06
N THR A 237 15.55 10.01 -12.31
CA THR A 237 14.24 9.51 -12.74
C THR A 237 13.73 10.26 -13.97
N ARG A 238 13.79 11.60 -13.98
CA ARG A 238 13.36 12.42 -15.12
C ARG A 238 14.16 12.16 -16.41
N GLN A 239 15.47 11.93 -16.28
CA GLN A 239 16.40 11.81 -17.40
C GLN A 239 16.54 10.37 -17.91
N ASN A 240 16.04 9.37 -17.18
CA ASN A 240 16.16 7.98 -17.58
C ASN A 240 15.35 7.70 -18.86
N PRO A 241 16.00 7.36 -20.00
CA PRO A 241 15.31 7.15 -21.26
C PRO A 241 14.48 5.85 -21.29
N ARG A 242 14.71 4.94 -20.34
CA ARG A 242 13.95 3.68 -20.23
C ARG A 242 12.61 3.88 -19.51
N PHE A 243 12.44 4.99 -18.78
CA PHE A 243 11.23 5.27 -18.03
C PHE A 243 10.12 5.85 -18.89
N THR A 244 8.89 5.54 -18.51
CA THR A 244 7.69 5.98 -19.22
C THR A 244 7.57 7.51 -19.19
N GLN A 245 6.77 8.06 -20.10
CA GLN A 245 6.54 9.50 -20.11
C GLN A 245 5.86 9.97 -18.82
N SER A 246 4.90 9.20 -18.30
CA SER A 246 4.23 9.46 -17.03
C SER A 246 5.22 9.57 -15.85
N THR A 247 6.17 8.64 -15.74
CA THR A 247 7.22 8.69 -14.71
C THR A 247 8.09 9.94 -14.83
N ARG A 248 8.48 10.31 -16.06
CA ARG A 248 9.31 11.50 -16.30
C ARG A 248 8.55 12.81 -16.04
N ASP A 249 7.26 12.85 -16.29
CA ASP A 249 6.41 14.00 -15.99
C ASP A 249 6.11 14.12 -14.49
N THR A 250 5.90 13.00 -13.79
CA THR A 250 5.83 12.97 -12.31
C THR A 250 7.12 13.53 -11.70
N ALA A 251 8.29 13.08 -12.18
CA ALA A 251 9.58 13.61 -11.73
C ALA A 251 9.76 15.11 -12.07
N ARG A 252 9.21 15.58 -13.20
CA ARG A 252 9.22 17.00 -13.55
C ARG A 252 8.42 17.82 -12.55
N TRP A 253 7.20 17.37 -12.24
CA TRP A 253 6.34 18.02 -11.25
C TRP A 253 6.97 17.99 -9.85
N ALA A 254 7.54 16.86 -9.42
CA ALA A 254 8.26 16.77 -8.14
C ALA A 254 9.44 17.77 -8.06
N ARG A 255 10.13 18.01 -9.18
CA ARG A 255 11.20 19.03 -9.25
C ARG A 255 10.66 20.45 -9.10
N GLU A 256 9.45 20.72 -9.57
CA GLU A 256 8.78 22.02 -9.39
C GLU A 256 8.41 22.21 -7.91
N GLN A 257 7.80 21.20 -7.28
CA GLN A 257 7.48 21.24 -5.85
C GLN A 257 8.73 21.41 -4.98
N GLN A 258 9.81 20.68 -5.25
CA GLN A 258 11.08 20.86 -4.55
C GLN A 258 11.60 22.31 -4.68
N LYS A 259 11.50 22.94 -5.85
CA LYS A 259 11.95 24.33 -6.03
C LYS A 259 11.11 25.31 -5.22
N LEU A 260 9.79 25.12 -5.18
CA LEU A 260 8.90 25.92 -4.33
C LEU A 260 9.30 25.78 -2.87
N GLN A 261 9.53 24.55 -2.41
CA GLN A 261 9.95 24.27 -1.04
C GLN A 261 11.26 24.96 -0.65
N LEU A 262 12.22 25.01 -1.57
CA LEU A 262 13.50 25.68 -1.35
C LEU A 262 13.41 27.21 -1.29
N GLN A 263 12.31 27.79 -1.80
CA GLN A 263 12.04 29.23 -1.77
C GLN A 263 11.23 29.69 -0.55
N LEU A 264 10.62 28.76 0.17
CA LEU A 264 9.91 29.05 1.42
C LEU A 264 10.84 29.70 2.45
N PRO A 265 10.33 30.54 3.37
CA PRO A 265 11.14 31.24 4.36
C PRO A 265 12.07 30.30 5.16
#